data_AF-A0A5K1GH93-F1
#
_entry.id   AF-A0A5K1GH93-F1
#
_cell.length_a   1.000
_cell.length_b   1.000
_cell.length_c   1.000
_cell.angle_alpha   90.00
_cell.angle_beta   90.00
_cell.angle_gamma   90.00
#
_symmetry.space_group_name_H-M   'P 1'
#
loop_
_entity.id
_entity.type
_entity.pdbx_description
1 polymer ?
#
loop_
_entity_poly.entity_id
_entity_poly.type
_entity_poly.pdbx_seq_one_letter_code
_entity_poly.pdbx_strand_id
1 'polypeptide(L)' 'CMCSECAEILRHQSNRCPICRNPVEQLMEIKV' A
#
# COMPACT_ATOMS: atom_id res chain seq x y z
N CYS A 1 -7.08 -6.99 7.61
CA CYS A 1 -6.39 -5.97 8.43
C CYS A 1 -5.53 -5.12 7.50
N MET A 2 -5.50 -3.80 7.64
CA MET A 2 -4.60 -2.88 6.93
C MET A 2 -3.77 -2.06 7.93
N CYS A 3 -3.21 -2.72 8.95
CA CYS A 3 -2.19 -2.08 9.79
C CYS A 3 -0.94 -1.81 8.95
N SER A 4 -0.04 -0.94 9.44
CA SER A 4 1.16 -0.53 8.70
C SER A 4 2.01 -1.70 8.21
N GLU A 5 2.17 -2.73 9.04
CA GLU A 5 2.89 -3.96 8.68
C GLU A 5 2.22 -4.73 7.54
N CYS A 6 0.90 -4.96 7.64
CA CYS A 6 0.15 -5.61 6.56
C CYS A 6 0.17 -4.79 5.26
N ALA A 7 0.12 -3.45 5.35
CA ALA A 7 0.16 -2.56 4.20
C ALA A 7 1.54 -2.58 3.52
N GLU A 8 2.62 -2.66 4.30
CA GLU A 8 4.00 -2.72 3.79
C GLU A 8 4.26 -4.04 3.05
N ILE A 9 3.80 -5.16 3.61
CA ILE A 9 3.88 -6.47 2.96
C ILE A 9 3.10 -6.45 1.62
N LEU A 10 1.89 -5.90 1.62
CA LEU A 10 1.06 -5.82 0.41
C LEU A 10 1.70 -4.94 -0.66
N ARG A 11 2.33 -3.81 -0.29
CA ARG A 11 3.10 -2.95 -1.19
C ARG A 11 4.23 -3.70 -1.90
N HIS A 12 4.99 -4.51 -1.16
CA HIS A 12 6.08 -5.29 -1.74
C HIS A 12 5.61 -6.43 -2.65
N GLN A 13 4.45 -7.03 -2.34
CA GLN A 13 3.91 -8.14 -3.11
C GLN A 13 3.08 -7.69 -4.32
N SER A 14 2.49 -6.50 -4.27
CA SER A 14 1.62 -5.96 -5.30
C SER A 14 1.67 -4.44 -5.32
N ASN A 15 1.97 -3.88 -6.49
CA ASN A 15 1.86 -2.44 -6.71
C ASN A 15 0.42 -1.98 -6.94
N ARG A 16 -0.60 -2.78 -6.61
CA ARG A 16 -2.02 -2.43 -6.77
C ARG A 16 -2.66 -2.17 -5.42
N CYS A 17 -3.49 -1.13 -5.35
CA CYS A 17 -4.23 -0.78 -4.15
C CYS A 17 -5.24 -1.92 -3.83
N PRO A 18 -5.19 -2.52 -2.63
CA PRO A 18 -6.10 -3.60 -2.28
C PRO A 18 -7.57 -3.17 -2.18
N ILE A 19 -7.84 -1.86 -2.10
CA ILE A 19 -9.17 -1.29 -2.00
C ILE A 19 -9.77 -1.04 -3.40
N CYS A 20 -9.05 -0.31 -4.26
CA CYS A 20 -9.57 0.12 -5.56
C CYS A 20 -9.03 -0.69 -6.76
N ARG A 21 -8.08 -1.60 -6.53
CA ARG A 21 -7.41 -2.46 -7.55
C ARG A 21 -6.62 -1.71 -8.62
N ASN A 22 -6.45 -0.39 -8.47
CA ASN A 22 -5.64 0.42 -9.37
C ASN A 22 -4.15 0.31 -9.02
N PRO A 23 -3.24 0.41 -10.00
CA PRO A 23 -1.82 0.60 -9.73
C PRO A 23 -1.60 1.81 -8.82
N VAL A 24 -0.79 1.62 -7.79
CA VAL A 24 -0.31 2.68 -6.92
C VAL A 24 1.01 3.13 -7.49
N GLU A 25 1.02 4.30 -8.11
CA GLU A 25 2.22 4.83 -8.75
C GLU A 25 3.30 5.14 -7.72
N GLN A 26 2.91 5.77 -6.60
CA GLN A 26 3.80 6.04 -5.46
C GLN A 26 2.98 6.07 -4.16
N LEU A 27 3.45 5.38 -3.12
CA LEU A 27 2.90 5.54 -1.77
C LEU A 27 3.59 6.74 -1.13
N MET A 28 2.84 7.82 -0.89
CA MET A 28 3.35 8.97 -0.15
C MET A 28 3.47 8.60 1.33
N GLU A 29 4.68 8.75 1.88
CA GLU A 29 4.90 8.65 3.30
C GLU A 29 4.29 9.89 3.99
N ILE A 30 3.30 9.68 4.86
CA ILE A 30 2.81 10.74 5.73
C ILE A 30 3.88 10.95 6.79
N LYS A 31 4.64 12.03 6.68
CA LYS A 31 5.53 12.49 7.76
C LYS A 31 4.65 13.02 8.88
N VAL A 32 4.76 12.43 10.07
CA VAL A 32 4.08 12.87 11.29
C VAL A 32 5.01 13.76 12.11
#